data_AF-A0A847ETZ2-F1
#
_entry.id   AF-A0A847ETZ2-F1
#
_cell.length_a   1.000
_cell.length_b   1.000
_cell.length_c   1.000
_cell.angle_alpha   90.00
_cell.angle_beta   90.00
_cell.angle_gamma   90.00
#
_symmetry.space_group_name_H-M   'P 1'
#
loop_
_entity.id
_entity.type
_entity.pdbx_description
1 polymer ?
#
loop_
_entity_poly.entity_id
_entity_poly.type
_entity_poly.pdbx_seq_one_letter_code
_entity_poly.pdbx_strand_id
1 'polypeptide(L)'
;THYPDSLVNLVSGNTLPISYDQGVLRAPLTETDQQGFTWIKLLEKILAFVVLLIMVYIPIRFFRLMRALSRESIFDRRNIKHMRCIGVALLIFYVSGQAMSLIDYLTLTRQFQFAAYQLEWDQTDPLVLLLGFVVLLFADVLGRGSSIKEEQDLTI
;
A
#
# COMPACT_ATOMS: atom_id res chain seq x y z
N THR A 1 26.14 15.20 0.24
CA THR A 1 25.32 14.74 -0.89
C THR A 1 26.06 15.03 -2.18
N HIS A 2 26.50 13.99 -2.88
CA HIS A 2 27.20 14.15 -4.16
C HIS A 2 26.15 14.10 -5.28
N TYR A 3 25.94 15.22 -5.98
CA TYR A 3 25.04 15.28 -7.13
C TYR A 3 25.86 14.94 -8.37
N PRO A 4 25.61 13.82 -9.06
CA PRO A 4 26.41 13.39 -10.19
C PRO A 4 26.27 14.33 -11.41
N ASP A 5 25.14 15.04 -11.49
CA ASP A 5 24.84 15.96 -12.59
C ASP A 5 24.95 17.43 -12.14
N SER A 6 25.36 18.30 -13.07
CA SER A 6 25.46 19.74 -12.85
C SER A 6 25.09 20.53 -14.12
N LEU A 7 24.58 21.74 -13.92
CA LEU A 7 24.26 22.68 -14.99
C LEU A 7 25.11 23.93 -14.87
N VAL A 8 25.52 24.49 -16.02
CA VAL A 8 26.25 25.76 -16.06
C VAL A 8 25.25 26.91 -16.11
N ASN A 9 25.34 27.84 -15.16
CA ASN A 9 24.63 29.09 -15.24
C ASN A 9 25.33 30.01 -16.24
N LEU A 10 24.74 30.21 -17.43
CA LEU A 10 25.32 31.04 -18.49
C LEU A 10 25.44 32.53 -18.13
N VAL A 11 24.69 33.00 -17.13
CA VAL A 11 24.71 34.42 -16.67
C VAL A 11 25.83 34.67 -15.67
N SER A 12 26.08 33.73 -14.76
CA SER A 12 27.11 33.87 -13.71
C SER A 12 28.40 33.10 -14.00
N GLY A 13 28.39 32.19 -14.97
CA GLY A 13 29.51 31.28 -15.29
C GLY A 13 29.68 30.12 -14.31
N ASN A 14 28.87 30.03 -13.24
CA ASN A 14 29.04 29.04 -12.19
C ASN A 14 28.33 27.71 -12.52
N THR A 15 28.97 26.59 -12.19
CA THR A 15 28.38 25.25 -12.22
C THR A 15 27.54 25.00 -10.95
N LEU A 16 26.26 24.66 -11.13
CA LEU A 16 25.33 24.37 -10.05
C LEU A 16 24.95 22.88 -10.07
N PRO A 17 25.00 22.16 -8.95
CA PRO A 17 24.52 20.78 -8.88
C PRO A 17 23.00 20.72 -9.09
N ILE A 18 22.53 19.65 -9.75
CA ILE A 18 21.09 19.43 -9.98
C ILE A 18 20.61 18.17 -9.27
N SER A 19 19.40 18.24 -8.72
CA SER A 19 18.62 17.09 -8.27
C SER A 19 17.36 17.02 -9.14
N TYR A 20 17.10 15.85 -9.73
CA TYR A 20 15.87 15.61 -10.46
C TYR A 20 14.81 15.05 -9.52
N ASP A 21 13.61 15.63 -9.55
CA ASP A 21 12.43 15.06 -8.88
C ASP A 21 11.87 13.88 -9.69
N GLN A 22 11.96 13.96 -11.02
CA GLN A 22 11.56 12.89 -11.94
C GLN A 22 12.51 12.81 -13.14
N GLY A 23 12.91 11.59 -13.51
CA GLY A 23 13.70 11.29 -14.70
C GLY A 23 13.19 10.02 -15.36
N VAL A 24 12.91 10.07 -16.67
CA VAL A 24 12.41 8.92 -17.43
C VAL A 24 13.56 8.33 -18.25
N LEU A 25 14.05 7.16 -17.84
CA LEU A 25 15.01 6.38 -18.62
C LEU A 25 14.26 5.53 -19.63
N ARG A 26 14.61 5.67 -20.91
CA ARG A 26 14.08 4.82 -22.00
C ARG A 26 15.20 3.91 -22.48
N ALA A 27 15.19 2.67 -22.01
CA ALA A 27 16.08 1.63 -22.52
C ALA A 27 15.40 0.88 -23.68
N PRO A 28 16.13 0.54 -24.77
CA PRO A 28 15.60 -0.35 -25.78
C PRO A 28 15.35 -1.74 -25.17
N LEU A 29 14.14 -2.28 -25.34
CA LEU A 29 13.77 -3.63 -24.89
C LEU A 29 14.69 -4.65 -25.59
N THR A 30 15.67 -5.18 -24.87
CA THR A 30 16.60 -6.18 -25.42
C THR A 30 16.00 -7.56 -25.13
N GLU A 31 15.85 -8.42 -26.15
CA GLU A 31 15.07 -9.68 -26.06
C GLU A 31 15.60 -10.69 -25.03
N THR A 32 16.85 -10.55 -24.58
CA THR A 32 17.50 -11.39 -23.56
C THR A 32 16.83 -11.30 -22.18
N ASP A 33 15.96 -10.31 -21.95
CA ASP A 33 15.27 -10.05 -20.68
C ASP A 33 13.95 -10.86 -20.50
N GLN A 34 13.43 -11.49 -21.57
CA GLN A 34 12.08 -12.07 -21.57
C GLN A 34 11.98 -13.52 -21.08
N GLN A 35 13.04 -14.33 -21.18
CA GLN A 35 12.94 -15.78 -20.99
C GLN A 35 13.05 -16.27 -19.54
N GLY A 36 13.69 -15.51 -18.64
CA GLY A 36 13.86 -15.91 -17.23
C GLY A 36 12.75 -15.42 -16.27
N PHE A 37 11.97 -14.42 -16.67
CA PHE A 37 11.08 -13.67 -15.77
C PHE A 37 9.59 -13.95 -15.92
N THR A 38 9.21 -14.97 -16.69
CA THR A 38 7.79 -15.27 -16.95
C THR A 38 7.02 -15.54 -15.67
N TRP A 39 7.60 -16.30 -14.73
CA TRP A 39 6.97 -16.61 -13.45
C TRP A 39 6.82 -15.41 -12.51
N ILE A 40 7.83 -14.53 -12.45
CA ILE A 40 7.79 -13.31 -11.62
C ILE A 40 6.74 -12.35 -12.18
N LYS A 41 6.69 -12.17 -13.50
CA LYS A 41 5.64 -11.37 -14.16
C LYS A 41 4.25 -11.95 -13.93
N LEU A 42 4.10 -13.27 -13.97
CA LEU A 42 2.81 -13.93 -13.73
C LEU A 42 2.37 -13.75 -12.27
N LEU A 43 3.29 -13.86 -11.31
CA LEU A 43 3.04 -13.56 -9.90
C LEU A 43 2.62 -12.10 -9.69
N GLU A 44 3.31 -11.15 -10.31
CA GLU A 44 2.97 -9.71 -10.27
C GLU A 44 1.56 -9.46 -10.79
N LYS A 45 1.17 -10.09 -11.91
CA LYS A 45 -0.20 -9.98 -12.46
C LYS A 45 -1.26 -10.61 -11.55
N ILE A 46 -0.98 -11.76 -10.93
CA ILE A 46 -1.88 -12.37 -9.94
C ILE A 46 -2.05 -11.44 -8.74
N LEU A 47 -0.95 -10.88 -8.23
CA LEU A 47 -0.98 -9.98 -7.09
C LEU A 47 -1.75 -8.70 -7.41
N ALA A 48 -1.56 -8.12 -8.60
CA ALA A 48 -2.34 -6.99 -9.09
C ALA A 48 -3.85 -7.32 -9.16
N PHE A 49 -4.21 -8.51 -9.59
CA PHE A 49 -5.60 -8.96 -9.63
C PHE A 49 -6.21 -9.11 -8.23
N VAL A 50 -5.45 -9.64 -7.27
CA VAL A 50 -5.87 -9.71 -5.84
C VAL A 50 -6.08 -8.31 -5.27
N VAL A 51 -5.16 -7.39 -5.53
CA VAL A 51 -5.27 -5.98 -5.10
C VAL A 51 -6.54 -5.34 -5.67
N LEU A 52 -6.85 -5.58 -6.94
CA LEU A 52 -8.08 -5.09 -7.58
C LEU A 52 -9.34 -5.61 -6.89
N LEU A 53 -9.39 -6.90 -6.53
CA LEU A 53 -10.52 -7.46 -5.79
C LEU A 53 -10.67 -6.82 -4.40
N ILE A 54 -9.56 -6.58 -3.70
CA ILE A 54 -9.56 -5.93 -2.39
C ILE A 54 -10.02 -4.47 -2.50
N MET A 55 -9.57 -3.76 -3.53
CA MET A 55 -9.95 -2.37 -3.81
C MET A 55 -11.46 -2.21 -4.01
N VAL A 56 -12.13 -3.20 -4.61
CA VAL A 56 -13.60 -3.23 -4.73
C VAL A 56 -14.27 -3.69 -3.43
N TYR A 57 -13.67 -4.63 -2.71
CA TYR A 57 -14.22 -5.20 -1.48
C TYR A 57 -14.31 -4.19 -0.33
N ILE A 58 -13.27 -3.40 -0.11
CA ILE A 58 -13.19 -2.40 0.98
C ILE A 58 -14.36 -1.41 0.94
N PRO A 59 -14.63 -0.67 -0.16
CA PRO A 59 -15.71 0.32 -0.19
C PRO A 59 -17.09 -0.32 -0.03
N ILE A 60 -17.35 -1.50 -0.60
CA ILE A 60 -18.62 -2.21 -0.43
C ILE A 60 -18.87 -2.51 1.05
N ARG A 61 -17.85 -3.00 1.76
CA ARG A 61 -17.95 -3.26 3.21
C ARG A 61 -18.07 -1.97 4.01
N PHE A 62 -17.35 -0.92 3.62
CA PHE A 62 -17.41 0.38 4.26
C PHE A 62 -18.82 0.99 4.18
N PHE A 63 -19.46 0.99 3.01
CA PHE A 63 -20.84 1.47 2.87
C PHE A 63 -21.84 0.65 3.71
N ARG A 64 -21.66 -0.68 3.78
CA ARG A 64 -22.47 -1.53 4.66
C ARG A 64 -22.29 -1.17 6.14
N LEU A 65 -21.05 -0.92 6.56
CA LEU A 65 -20.75 -0.48 7.92
C LEU A 65 -21.39 0.89 8.22
N MET A 66 -21.23 1.86 7.33
CA MET A 66 -21.81 3.20 7.46
C MET A 66 -23.34 3.16 7.61
N ARG A 67 -24.02 2.37 6.78
CA ARG A 67 -25.48 2.18 6.85
C ARG A 67 -25.94 1.49 8.14
N ALA A 68 -25.09 0.66 8.74
CA ALA A 68 -25.40 -0.03 9.98
C ALA A 68 -25.16 0.87 11.20
N LEU A 69 -24.11 1.69 11.18
CA LEU A 69 -23.84 2.73 12.18
C LEU A 69 -24.97 3.78 12.21
N SER A 70 -25.52 4.15 11.05
CA SER A 70 -26.62 5.12 10.96
C SER A 70 -27.96 4.62 11.52
N ARG A 71 -28.07 3.35 11.92
CA ARG A 71 -29.27 2.77 12.54
C ARG A 71 -29.16 2.64 14.06
N GLU A 72 -28.27 3.40 14.70
CA GLU A 72 -28.02 3.45 16.15
C GLU A 72 -27.57 2.13 16.81
N SER A 73 -27.42 1.05 16.04
CA SER A 73 -26.94 -0.25 16.53
C SER A 73 -25.42 -0.38 16.45
N ILE A 74 -24.70 0.58 17.04
CA ILE A 74 -23.23 0.65 16.98
C ILE A 74 -22.59 -0.58 17.66
N PHE A 75 -23.22 -1.10 18.71
CA PHE A 75 -22.74 -2.25 19.49
C PHE A 75 -23.19 -3.62 18.96
N ASP A 76 -23.80 -3.69 17.77
CA ASP A 76 -24.12 -4.99 17.17
C ASP A 76 -22.84 -5.74 16.82
N ARG A 77 -22.71 -6.98 17.32
CA ARG A 77 -21.60 -7.90 17.00
C ARG A 77 -21.40 -8.05 15.48
N ARG A 78 -22.46 -7.90 14.68
CA ARG A 78 -22.39 -7.92 13.21
C ARG A 78 -21.59 -6.74 12.65
N ASN A 79 -21.74 -5.56 13.23
CA ASN A 79 -21.06 -4.34 12.80
C ASN A 79 -19.58 -4.36 13.20
N ILE A 80 -19.29 -4.86 14.40
CA ILE A 80 -17.92 -5.12 14.86
C ILE A 80 -17.20 -6.11 13.92
N LYS A 81 -17.88 -7.17 13.46
CA LYS A 81 -17.31 -8.12 12.49
C LYS A 81 -17.00 -7.45 11.15
N HIS A 82 -17.87 -6.56 10.66
CA HIS A 82 -17.60 -5.79 9.45
C HIS A 82 -16.38 -4.86 9.61
N MET A 83 -16.27 -4.20 10.77
CA MET A 83 -15.12 -3.34 11.08
C MET A 83 -13.81 -4.14 11.12
N ARG A 84 -13.80 -5.32 11.77
CA ARG A 84 -12.65 -6.25 11.75
C ARG A 84 -12.27 -6.67 10.32
N CYS A 85 -13.26 -7.02 9.49
CA CYS A 85 -13.00 -7.38 8.10
C CYS A 85 -12.38 -6.23 7.28
N ILE A 86 -12.81 -4.99 7.50
CA ILE A 86 -12.24 -3.81 6.80
C ILE A 86 -10.79 -3.59 7.26
N GLY A 87 -10.54 -3.63 8.57
CA GLY A 87 -9.19 -3.47 9.12
C GLY A 87 -8.21 -4.52 8.57
N VAL A 88 -8.60 -5.80 8.56
CA VAL A 88 -7.79 -6.87 7.95
C VAL A 88 -7.61 -6.66 6.45
N ALA A 89 -8.64 -6.25 5.72
CA ALA A 89 -8.53 -5.99 4.28
C ALA A 89 -7.53 -4.86 3.96
N LEU A 90 -7.50 -3.81 4.78
CA LEU A 90 -6.51 -2.72 4.66
C LEU A 90 -5.08 -3.21 4.91
N LEU A 91 -4.88 -4.08 5.90
CA LEU A 91 -3.55 -4.68 6.15
C LEU A 91 -3.10 -5.55 4.97
N ILE A 92 -3.99 -6.39 4.44
CA ILE A 92 -3.68 -7.23 3.26
C ILE A 92 -3.38 -6.36 2.04
N PHE A 93 -4.14 -5.27 1.83
CA PHE A 93 -3.89 -4.32 0.76
C PHE A 93 -2.48 -3.71 0.86
N TYR A 94 -2.09 -3.22 2.05
CA TYR A 94 -0.77 -2.66 2.28
C TYR A 94 0.37 -3.67 2.04
N VAL A 95 0.25 -4.89 2.57
CA VAL A 95 1.24 -5.96 2.37
C VAL A 95 1.36 -6.34 0.90
N SER A 96 0.23 -6.37 0.18
CA SER A 96 0.22 -6.65 -1.26
C SER A 96 0.93 -5.55 -2.05
N GLY A 97 0.69 -4.28 -1.72
CA GLY A 97 1.39 -3.14 -2.31
C GLY A 97 2.91 -3.18 -2.06
N GLN A 98 3.32 -3.44 -0.82
CA GLN A 98 4.74 -3.62 -0.47
C GLN A 98 5.38 -4.78 -1.23
N ALA A 99 4.67 -5.90 -1.39
CA ALA A 99 5.16 -7.04 -2.14
C ALA A 99 5.32 -6.73 -3.64
N MET A 100 4.38 -5.99 -4.24
CA MET A 100 4.51 -5.54 -5.64
C MET A 100 5.72 -4.62 -5.81
N SER A 101 5.85 -3.59 -4.96
CA SER A 101 7.00 -2.68 -5.00
C SER A 101 8.33 -3.42 -4.79
N LEU A 102 8.37 -4.42 -3.90
CA LEU A 102 9.57 -5.23 -3.70
C LEU A 102 9.93 -6.05 -4.94
N ILE A 103 8.93 -6.64 -5.62
CA ILE A 103 9.14 -7.37 -6.88
C ILE A 103 9.70 -6.43 -7.94
N ASP A 104 9.15 -5.22 -8.06
CA ASP A 104 9.62 -4.21 -9.01
C ASP A 104 11.06 -3.80 -8.70
N TYR A 105 11.37 -3.48 -7.44
CA TYR A 105 12.72 -3.13 -6.99
C TYR A 105 13.74 -4.23 -7.29
N LEU A 106 13.41 -5.49 -6.99
CA LEU A 106 14.28 -6.63 -7.27
C LEU A 106 14.47 -6.86 -8.78
N THR A 107 13.42 -6.63 -9.57
CA THR A 107 13.48 -6.75 -11.03
C THR A 107 14.38 -5.65 -11.61
N LEU A 108 14.20 -4.40 -11.19
CA LEU A 108 14.99 -3.26 -11.63
C LEU A 108 16.45 -3.39 -11.23
N THR A 109 16.75 -3.81 -10.00
CA THR A 109 18.13 -3.99 -9.50
C THR A 109 18.88 -5.09 -10.25
N ARG A 110 18.16 -6.09 -10.79
CA ARG A 110 18.77 -7.13 -11.62
C ARG A 110 19.03 -6.68 -13.06
N GLN A 111 18.22 -5.76 -13.59
CA GLN A 111 18.30 -5.31 -14.98
C GLN A 111 19.19 -4.08 -15.16
N PHE A 112 19.23 -3.21 -14.14
CA PHE A 112 19.88 -1.92 -14.21
C PHE A 112 20.91 -1.78 -13.09
N GLN A 113 22.13 -1.45 -13.49
CA GLN A 113 23.17 -0.99 -12.60
C GLN A 113 23.73 0.31 -13.17
N PHE A 114 23.72 1.37 -12.38
CA PHE A 114 24.22 2.68 -12.79
C PHE A 114 25.51 2.99 -12.03
N ALA A 115 26.50 3.57 -12.71
CA ALA A 115 27.80 3.87 -12.10
C ALA A 115 27.72 4.96 -11.03
N ALA A 116 26.81 5.93 -11.19
CA ALA A 116 26.69 7.11 -10.34
C ALA A 116 25.34 7.20 -9.59
N TYR A 117 24.46 6.20 -9.75
CA TYR A 117 23.12 6.19 -9.16
C TYR A 117 22.84 4.88 -8.43
N GLN A 118 22.15 4.96 -7.30
CA GLN A 118 21.64 3.81 -6.57
C GLN A 118 20.13 3.73 -6.75
N LEU A 119 19.61 2.52 -6.98
CA LEU A 119 18.17 2.27 -6.94
C LEU A 119 17.74 2.18 -5.48
N GLU A 120 16.73 2.96 -5.12
CA GLU A 120 16.06 2.89 -3.83
C GLU A 120 14.74 2.12 -3.94
N TRP A 121 14.35 1.48 -2.85
CA TRP A 121 13.09 0.76 -2.77
C TRP A 121 11.95 1.73 -2.44
N ASP A 122 11.01 1.90 -3.37
CA ASP A 122 9.86 2.77 -3.23
C ASP A 122 8.80 2.16 -2.28
N GLN A 123 8.80 2.57 -1.02
CA GLN A 123 7.88 2.01 -0.04
C GLN A 123 6.47 2.61 -0.18
N THR A 124 5.47 1.74 -0.12
CA THR A 124 4.05 2.13 -0.04
C THR A 124 3.81 2.97 1.22
N ASP A 125 3.00 4.02 1.06
CA ASP A 125 2.61 4.95 2.12
C ASP A 125 2.12 4.21 3.40
N PRO A 126 2.81 4.39 4.55
CA PRO A 126 2.44 3.73 5.80
C PRO A 126 1.11 4.21 6.38
N LEU A 127 0.51 5.30 5.88
CA LEU A 127 -0.80 5.76 6.35
C LEU A 127 -1.90 4.70 6.19
N VAL A 128 -1.84 3.89 5.14
CA VAL A 128 -2.82 2.82 4.91
C VAL A 128 -2.69 1.72 5.97
N LEU A 129 -1.45 1.39 6.36
CA LEU A 129 -1.17 0.44 7.43
C LEU A 129 -1.70 0.97 8.76
N LEU A 130 -1.42 2.23 9.08
CA LEU A 130 -1.90 2.88 10.30
C LEU A 130 -3.43 2.86 10.37
N LEU A 131 -4.11 3.21 9.28
CA LEU A 131 -5.57 3.18 9.19
C LEU A 131 -6.13 1.77 9.45
N GLY A 132 -5.51 0.75 8.87
CA GLY A 132 -5.89 -0.66 9.12
C GLY A 132 -5.82 -1.01 10.61
N PHE A 133 -4.72 -0.66 11.28
CA PHE A 133 -4.56 -0.88 12.71
C PHE A 133 -5.57 -0.11 13.56
N VAL A 134 -5.81 1.17 13.25
CA VAL A 134 -6.78 2.01 13.95
C VAL A 134 -8.18 1.40 13.86
N VAL A 135 -8.60 0.97 12.67
CA VAL A 135 -9.91 0.32 12.46
C VAL A 135 -10.02 -0.98 13.27
N LEU A 136 -8.96 -1.78 13.34
CA LEU A 136 -8.95 -3.01 14.16
C LEU A 136 -9.04 -2.71 15.66
N LEU A 137 -8.32 -1.70 16.13
CA LEU A 137 -8.36 -1.27 17.52
C LEU A 137 -9.78 -0.81 17.90
N PHE A 138 -10.39 0.04 17.08
CA PHE A 138 -11.78 0.45 17.29
C PHE A 138 -12.73 -0.75 17.32
N ALA A 139 -12.56 -1.71 16.41
CA ALA A 139 -13.40 -2.91 16.41
C ALA A 139 -13.23 -3.74 17.70
N ASP A 140 -12.03 -3.80 18.28
CA ASP A 140 -11.79 -4.53 19.52
C ASP A 140 -12.37 -3.80 20.75
N VAL A 141 -12.21 -2.48 20.83
CA VAL A 141 -12.80 -1.65 21.89
C VAL A 141 -14.33 -1.74 21.85
N LEU A 142 -14.93 -1.63 20.67
CA LEU A 142 -16.39 -1.78 20.49
C LEU A 142 -16.85 -3.21 20.84
N GLY A 143 -16.05 -4.22 20.50
CA GLY A 143 -16.30 -5.61 20.87
C GLY A 143 -16.42 -5.82 22.37
N ARG A 144 -15.47 -5.26 23.15
CA ARG A 144 -15.50 -5.33 24.61
C ARG A 144 -16.69 -4.55 25.18
N GLY A 145 -16.97 -3.35 24.65
CA GLY A 145 -18.12 -2.54 25.08
C GLY A 145 -19.47 -3.21 24.81
N SER A 146 -19.60 -3.94 23.70
CA SER A 146 -20.79 -4.74 23.37
C SER A 146 -21.02 -5.88 24.37
N SER A 147 -19.94 -6.59 24.76
CA SER A 147 -20.02 -7.68 25.76
C SER A 147 -20.48 -7.19 27.13
N ILE A 148 -19.96 -6.04 27.58
CA ILE A 148 -20.33 -5.46 28.89
C ILE A 148 -21.81 -5.06 28.91
N LYS A 149 -22.33 -4.52 27.81
CA LYS A 149 -23.74 -4.17 27.69
C LYS A 149 -24.65 -5.42 27.73
N GLU A 150 -24.24 -6.50 27.07
CA GLU A 150 -24.97 -7.77 27.06
C GLU A 150 -25.04 -8.41 28.46
N GLU A 151 -23.97 -8.33 29.25
CA GLU A 151 -23.95 -8.79 30.65
C GLU A 151 -24.88 -7.98 31.56
N GLN A 152 -24.98 -6.66 31.33
CA GLN A 152 -25.88 -5.79 32.09
C GLN A 152 -27.35 -6.05 31.77
N ASP A 153 -27.70 -6.31 30.51
CA ASP A 153 -29.08 -6.63 30.10
C ASP A 153 -29.56 -8.00 30.65
N LEU A 154 -28.65 -8.94 30.92
CA LEU A 154 -28.98 -10.27 31.48
C LEU A 154 -29.23 -10.28 33.01
N THR A 155 -28.84 -9.22 33.71
CA THR A 155 -28.94 -9.16 35.18
C THR A 155 -30.20 -8.43 35.67
N ILE A 156 -30.97 -7.83 34.75
CA ILE A 156 -32.21 -7.08 35.02
C ILE A 156 -33.43 -8.00 34.86
#